data_AF-A0A1C6BQE6-F1
#
_entry.id   AF-A0A1C6BQE6-F1
#
_cell.length_a   1.000
_cell.length_b   1.000
_cell.length_c   1.000
_cell.angle_alpha   90.00
_cell.angle_beta   90.00
_cell.angle_gamma   90.00
#
_symmetry.space_group_name_H-M   'P 1'
#
loop_
_entity.id
_entity.type
_entity.pdbx_description
1 polymer ?
#
loop_
_entity_poly.entity_id
_entity_poly.type
_entity_poly.pdbx_seq_one_letter_code
_entity_poly.pdbx_strand_id
1 'polypeptide(L)' 'MAHVISDECVSCGSCEAECPVGAISQGADHYEIDADACVDCGACAAQCPTGAISQG' A
#
# COMPACT_ATOMS: atom_id res chain seq x y z
N MET A 1 5.95 8.43 8.54
CA MET A 1 6.17 8.76 7.11
C MET A 1 5.21 7.91 6.30
N ALA A 2 4.80 8.31 5.10
CA ALA A 2 3.87 7.48 4.34
C ALA A 2 4.54 6.15 3.92
N HIS A 3 3.76 5.08 3.88
CA HIS A 3 4.23 3.84 3.24
C HIS A 3 4.28 4.02 1.73
N VAL A 4 5.17 3.26 1.09
CA VAL A 4 5.34 3.22 -0.37
C VAL A 4 5.25 1.78 -0.86
N ILE A 5 4.69 1.60 -2.05
CA ILE A 5 4.58 0.30 -2.74
C ILE A 5 5.66 0.28 -3.82
N SER A 6 6.44 -0.80 -3.90
CA SER A 6 7.47 -1.00 -4.92
C SER A 6 6.93 -1.71 -6.16
N ASP A 7 7.76 -1.76 -7.21
CA ASP A 7 7.49 -2.50 -8.45
C ASP A 7 7.39 -4.03 -8.25
N GLU A 8 7.66 -4.55 -7.06
CA GLU A 8 7.43 -5.97 -6.69
C GLU A 8 5.96 -6.27 -6.39
N CYS A 9 5.10 -5.24 -6.43
CA CYS A 9 3.67 -5.39 -6.27
C CYS A 9 3.06 -6.17 -7.45
N VAL A 10 2.28 -7.20 -7.12
CA VAL A 10 1.62 -8.08 -8.10
C VAL A 10 0.16 -7.71 -8.34
N SER A 11 -0.25 -6.50 -7.95
CA SER A 11 -1.61 -5.96 -8.12
C SER A 11 -2.73 -6.88 -7.60
N CYS A 12 -2.51 -7.52 -6.44
CA CYS A 12 -3.50 -8.43 -5.84
C CYS A 12 -4.65 -7.72 -5.10
N GLY A 13 -4.51 -6.44 -4.75
CA GLY A 13 -5.56 -5.64 -4.11
C GLY A 13 -5.80 -5.87 -2.62
N SER A 14 -5.08 -6.78 -1.97
CA SER A 14 -5.25 -7.03 -0.52
C SER A 14 -4.96 -5.79 0.34
N CYS A 15 -4.00 -4.94 -0.08
CA CYS A 15 -3.62 -3.74 0.67
C CYS A 15 -4.70 -2.65 0.65
N GLU A 16 -5.44 -2.51 -0.46
CA GLU A 16 -6.55 -1.55 -0.57
C GLU A 16 -7.67 -1.87 0.42
N ALA A 17 -8.09 -3.14 0.50
CA ALA A 17 -9.15 -3.57 1.40
C ALA A 17 -8.82 -3.39 2.89
N GLU A 18 -7.54 -3.53 3.26
CA GLU A 18 -7.08 -3.40 4.65
C GLU A 18 -6.77 -1.96 5.07
N CYS A 19 -6.76 -1.00 4.14
CA CYS A 19 -6.42 0.38 4.49
C CYS A 19 -7.58 1.05 5.26
N PRO A 20 -7.41 1.35 6.56
CA PRO A 20 -8.52 1.86 7.39
C PRO A 20 -8.97 3.28 7.02
N VAL A 21 -8.13 4.00 6.27
CA VAL A 21 -8.35 5.38 5.83
C VAL A 21 -8.58 5.48 4.32
N GLY A 22 -8.57 4.35 3.59
CA GLY A 22 -8.78 4.33 2.14
C GLY A 22 -7.69 5.06 1.35
N ALA A 23 -6.45 5.10 1.85
CA ALA A 23 -5.33 5.81 1.23
C ALA A 23 -4.65 5.03 0.09
N ILE A 24 -5.21 3.91 -0.37
CA ILE A 24 -4.57 3.02 -1.35
C ILE A 24 -5.54 2.82 -2.51
N SER A 25 -5.02 2.91 -3.73
CA SER A 25 -5.81 2.72 -4.96
C SER A 25 -4.99 2.08 -6.08
N GLN A 26 -5.65 1.40 -7.01
CA GLN A 26 -4.99 0.83 -8.19
C GLN A 26 -4.45 1.93 -9.11
N GLY A 27 -3.12 1.98 -9.25
CA GLY A 27 -2.41 2.81 -10.22
C GLY A 27 -2.27 2.13 -11.59
N ALA A 28 -1.42 2.70 -12.45
CA ALA A 28 -1.22 2.20 -13.82
C ALA A 28 -0.56 0.82 -13.86
N ASP A 29 0.50 0.64 -13.06
CA ASP A 29 1.29 -0.60 -13.05
C ASP A 29 1.06 -1.41 -11.77
N HIS A 30 0.97 -0.74 -10.62
CA HIS A 30 0.74 -1.33 -9.31
C HIS A 30 -0.19 -0.47 -8.45
N TYR A 31 -0.60 -0.96 -7.29
CA TYR A 31 -1.31 -0.14 -6.30
C TYR A 31 -0.41 0.97 -5.77
N GLU A 32 -0.96 2.16 -5.57
CA GLU A 32 -0.26 3.34 -5.08
C GLU A 32 -0.86 3.79 -3.74
N ILE A 33 -0.03 4.39 -2.89
CA ILE A 33 -0.44 4.94 -1.59
C ILE A 33 -0.42 6.46 -1.67
N ASP A 34 -1.55 7.10 -1.34
CA ASP A 34 -1.63 8.54 -1.14
C ASP A 34 -0.91 8.92 0.16
N ALA A 35 0.21 9.62 0.01
CA ALA A 35 1.05 10.04 1.12
C ALA A 35 0.39 11.06 2.05
N ASP A 36 -0.55 11.87 1.55
CA ASP A 36 -1.26 12.87 2.34
C ASP A 36 -2.37 12.23 3.19
N ALA A 37 -2.93 11.11 2.73
CA ALA A 37 -3.96 10.34 3.45
C ALA A 37 -3.37 9.26 4.38
N CYS A 38 -2.14 8.79 4.11
CA CYS A 38 -1.50 7.72 4.87
C CYS A 38 -1.24 8.11 6.33
N VAL A 39 -1.69 7.28 7.27
CA VAL A 39 -1.51 7.49 8.72
C VAL A 39 -0.42 6.62 9.35
N ASP A 40 0.46 6.01 8.54
CA ASP A 40 1.61 5.21 9.00
C ASP A 40 1.23 4.07 9.97
N CYS A 41 0.11 3.39 9.70
CA CYS A 41 -0.40 2.32 10.57
C CYS A 41 0.21 0.92 10.31
N GLY A 42 0.89 0.71 9.18
CA GLY A 42 1.52 -0.57 8.83
C GLY A 42 0.61 -1.73 8.41
N ALA A 43 -0.72 -1.57 8.42
CA ALA A 43 -1.67 -2.66 8.11
C ALA A 43 -1.46 -3.24 6.70
N CYS A 44 -1.30 -2.38 5.70
CA CYS A 44 -1.06 -2.79 4.31
C CYS A 44 0.24 -3.61 4.16
N ALA A 45 1.32 -3.19 4.84
CA ALA A 45 2.61 -3.88 4.77
C ALA A 45 2.55 -5.27 5.42
N ALA A 46 1.85 -5.41 6.54
CA ALA A 46 1.69 -6.70 7.24
C ALA A 46 0.97 -7.77 6.41
N GLN A 47 0.04 -7.37 5.54
CA GLN A 47 -0.75 -8.26 4.69
C GLN A 47 -0.15 -8.46 3.28
N CYS A 48 0.88 -7.69 2.90
CA CYS A 48 1.43 -7.80 1.55
C CYS A 48 2.09 -9.18 1.34
N PRO A 49 1.57 -10.03 0.44
CA PRO A 49 2.06 -11.40 0.28
C PRO A 49 3.46 -11.46 -0.34
N THR A 50 3.86 -10.41 -1.06
CA THR A 50 5.18 -10.29 -1.70
C THR A 50 6.12 -9.41 -0.90
N GLY A 51 5.68 -8.79 0.20
CA GLY A 51 6.49 -7.85 0.97
C GLY A 51 6.83 -6.55 0.24
N ALA A 52 6.09 -6.20 -0.82
CA ALA A 52 6.36 -5.04 -1.68
C ALA A 52 6.05 -3.67 -1.06
N ILE A 53 5.80 -3.58 0.25
CA ILE A 53 5.40 -2.34 0.93
C ILE A 53 6.38 -2.04 2.07
N SER A 54 6.95 -0.83 2.06
CA SER A 54 7.91 -0.37 3.06
C SER A 54 7.58 1.02 3.58
N GLN A 55 8.17 1.45 4.70
CA GLN A 55 8.14 2.86 5.11
C GLN A 55 9.01 3.67 4.14
N GLY A 56 8.42 4.71 3.55
CA GLY A 56 9.09 5.66 2.65
C GLY A 56 9.81 6.77 3.39
#